data_AF-A0A4R2MSS1-F1
#
_entry.id   AF-A0A4R2MSS1-F1
#
_cell.length_a   1.000
_cell.length_b   1.000
_cell.length_c   1.000
_cell.angle_alpha   90.00
_cell.angle_beta   90.00
_cell.angle_gamma   90.00
#
_symmetry.space_group_name_H-M   'P 1'
#
loop_
_entity.id
_entity.type
_entity.pdbx_description
1 polymer ?
#
loop_
_entity_poly.entity_id
_entity_poly.type
_entity_poly.pdbx_seq_one_letter_code
_entity_poly.pdbx_strand_id
1 'polypeptide(L)'
;MRTTLDIDDDLLAAAKELARREGLSAGQVVSRLMRQSLSGATTAGARSAEGRSVAGFRPFGAREGVVATNAQVDTLRDGEAL
;
A
#
# COMPACT_ATOMS: atom_id res chain seq x y z
N MET A 1 18.89 11.75 6.90
CA MET A 1 19.53 12.57 5.85
C MET A 1 18.43 13.18 5.00
N ARG A 2 18.67 14.36 4.40
CA ARG A 2 17.74 14.99 3.46
C ARG A 2 18.20 14.65 2.04
N THR A 3 17.41 13.83 1.34
CA THR A 3 17.68 13.38 -0.03
C THR A 3 16.49 13.78 -0.89
N THR A 4 16.74 14.18 -2.12
CA THR A 4 15.69 14.39 -3.13
C THR A 4 15.62 13.15 -4.00
N LEU A 5 14.42 12.59 -4.14
CA LEU A 5 14.15 11.40 -4.96
C LEU A 5 12.96 11.72 -5.85
N ASP A 6 13.03 11.27 -7.10
CA ASP A 6 11.88 11.25 -8.01
C ASP A 6 11.02 10.02 -7.71
N ILE A 7 9.71 10.23 -7.51
CA ILE A 7 8.75 9.18 -7.14
C ILE A 7 7.47 9.39 -7.91
N ASP A 8 6.86 8.28 -8.34
CA ASP A 8 5.58 8.32 -9.03
C ASP A 8 4.47 8.89 -8.14
N ASP A 9 3.53 9.62 -8.76
CA ASP A 9 2.45 10.33 -8.06
C ASP A 9 1.53 9.40 -7.26
N ASP A 10 1.29 8.18 -7.77
CA ASP A 10 0.48 7.16 -7.10
C ASP A 10 1.16 6.60 -5.85
N LEU A 11 2.47 6.38 -5.90
CA LEU A 11 3.29 5.98 -4.77
C LEU A 11 3.39 7.09 -3.72
N LEU A 12 3.53 8.35 -4.14
CA LEU A 12 3.51 9.48 -3.22
C LEU A 12 2.16 9.61 -2.52
N ALA A 13 1.05 9.44 -3.25
CA ALA A 13 -0.29 9.45 -2.69
C ALA A 13 -0.48 8.32 -1.67
N ALA A 14 -0.05 7.09 -2.00
CA ALA A 14 -0.10 5.95 -1.09
C ALA A 14 0.73 6.18 0.18
N ALA A 15 1.94 6.72 0.04
CA ALA A 15 2.81 7.04 1.18
C ALA A 15 2.19 8.11 2.09
N LYS A 16 1.57 9.16 1.53
CA LYS A 16 0.87 10.21 2.30
C LYS A 16 -0.32 9.66 3.08
N GLU A 17 -1.11 8.77 2.48
CA GLU A 17 -2.24 8.15 3.16
C GLU A 17 -1.78 7.24 4.30
N LEU A 18 -0.74 6.43 4.08
CA LEU A 18 -0.17 5.59 5.14
C LEU A 18 0.42 6.43 6.27
N ALA A 19 1.11 7.53 5.93
CA ALA A 19 1.65 8.49 6.89
C ALA A 19 0.56 9.11 7.76
N ARG A 20 -0.57 9.50 7.17
CA ARG A 20 -1.74 10.03 7.90
C ARG A 20 -2.32 9.01 8.87
N ARG A 21 -2.41 7.73 8.47
CA ARG A 21 -2.92 6.65 9.32
C ARG A 21 -2.02 6.32 10.50
N GLU A 22 -0.70 6.37 10.29
CA GLU A 22 0.29 6.03 11.31
C GLU A 22 0.73 7.24 12.16
N GLY A 23 0.30 8.46 11.82
CA GLY A 23 0.73 9.69 12.48
C GLY A 23 2.22 10.02 12.23
N LEU A 24 2.77 9.57 11.10
CA LEU A 24 4.15 9.78 10.69
C LEU A 24 4.24 10.77 9.53
N SER A 25 5.44 11.22 9.19
CA SER A 25 5.68 11.95 7.93
C SER A 25 5.80 11.00 6.74
N ALA A 26 5.44 11.47 5.54
CA ALA A 26 5.60 10.69 4.32
C ALA A 26 7.05 10.21 4.12
N GLY A 27 8.05 11.04 4.43
CA GLY A 27 9.46 10.67 4.34
C GLY A 27 9.87 9.55 5.33
N GLN A 28 9.29 9.52 6.53
CA GLN A 28 9.51 8.42 7.49
C GLN A 28 8.90 7.11 7.00
N VAL A 29 7.69 7.17 6.42
CA VAL A 29 7.03 6.00 5.82
C VAL A 29 7.84 5.46 4.65
N VAL A 30 8.25 6.32 3.71
CA VAL A 30 9.08 5.92 2.55
C VAL A 30 10.40 5.31 3.00
N SER A 31 11.10 5.94 3.96
CA SER A 31 12.37 5.41 4.50
C SER A 31 12.21 4.02 5.15
N ARG A 32 11.12 3.81 5.90
CA ARG A 32 10.79 2.51 6.50
C ARG A 32 10.51 1.46 5.43
N LEU A 33 9.70 1.78 4.41
CA LEU A 33 9.37 0.86 3.32
C LEU A 33 10.62 0.47 2.52
N MET A 34 11.47 1.44 2.19
CA MET A 34 12.76 1.17 1.55
C MET A 34 13.65 0.28 2.42
N ARG A 35 13.72 0.51 3.73
CA ARG A 35 14.50 -0.36 4.62
C ARG A 35 13.96 -1.79 4.61
N GLN A 36 12.63 -1.98 4.61
CA GLN A 36 12.00 -3.30 4.55
C GLN A 36 12.29 -4.02 3.22
N SER A 37 12.24 -3.30 2.09
CA SER A 37 12.55 -3.88 0.78
C SER A 37 14.03 -4.26 0.65
N LEU A 38 14.94 -3.37 1.05
CA LEU A 38 16.39 -3.59 0.96
C LEU A 38 16.93 -4.61 1.97
N SER A 39 16.31 -4.75 3.15
CA SER A 39 16.74 -5.74 4.16
C SER A 39 16.25 -7.16 3.88
N GLY A 40 15.50 -7.38 2.79
CA GLY A 40 14.88 -8.68 2.52
C GLY A 40 13.77 -9.05 3.51
N ALA A 41 13.48 -8.18 4.48
CA ALA A 41 12.33 -8.24 5.36
C ALA A 41 11.05 -7.79 4.63
N THR A 42 10.90 -8.18 3.36
CA THR A 42 9.56 -8.34 2.78
C THR A 42 8.87 -9.32 3.69
N THR A 43 7.97 -8.78 4.52
CA THR A 43 7.13 -9.48 5.47
C THR A 43 6.87 -10.89 4.96
N ALA A 44 7.40 -11.88 5.67
CA ALA A 44 7.12 -13.29 5.42
C ALA A 44 5.61 -13.65 5.48
N GLY A 45 4.72 -12.66 5.64
CA GLY A 45 3.27 -12.76 5.51
C GLY A 45 2.70 -12.42 4.12
N ALA A 46 3.46 -11.86 3.17
CA ALA A 46 2.96 -11.60 1.81
C ALA A 46 3.10 -12.82 0.87
N ARG A 47 3.98 -13.78 1.20
CA ARG A 47 4.15 -15.03 0.44
C ARG A 47 3.19 -16.15 0.86
N SER A 48 2.14 -15.84 1.61
CA SER A 48 1.14 -16.84 2.04
C SER A 48 -0.24 -16.23 2.23
N ALA A 49 -0.69 -15.46 1.25
CA ALA A 49 -2.11 -15.17 1.07
C ALA A 49 -2.55 -15.64 -0.32
N GLU A 50 -2.14 -16.85 -0.73
CA GLU A 50 -2.96 -17.62 -1.66
C GLU A 50 -4.31 -17.87 -1.00
N GLY A 51 -5.23 -16.94 -1.24
CA GLY A 51 -6.66 -17.10 -1.07
C GLY A 51 -7.12 -17.70 0.27
N ARG A 52 -6.67 -17.18 1.41
CA ARG A 52 -7.36 -17.50 2.66
C ARG A 52 -8.76 -16.91 2.57
N SER A 53 -9.77 -17.77 2.52
CA SER A 53 -11.16 -17.32 2.43
C SER A 53 -11.50 -16.51 3.67
N VAL A 54 -11.84 -15.25 3.50
CA VAL A 54 -12.30 -14.38 4.59
C VAL A 54 -13.80 -14.23 4.41
N ALA A 55 -14.59 -14.65 5.41
CA ALA A 55 -16.05 -14.55 5.38
C ALA A 55 -16.71 -15.17 4.13
N GLY A 56 -16.17 -16.29 3.62
CA GLY A 56 -16.70 -16.97 2.42
C GLY A 56 -16.30 -16.34 1.08
N PHE A 57 -15.54 -15.23 1.10
CA PHE A 57 -14.99 -14.60 -0.10
C PHE A 57 -13.54 -15.06 -0.32
N ARG A 58 -13.18 -15.35 -1.58
CA ARG A 58 -11.81 -15.66 -2.01
C ARG A 58 -11.23 -14.44 -2.75
N PRO A 59 -10.34 -13.66 -2.13
CA PRO A 59 -9.72 -12.51 -2.78
C PRO A 59 -8.91 -12.94 -4.00
N PHE A 60 -8.88 -12.07 -5.02
CA PHE A 60 -7.94 -12.21 -6.12
C PHE A 60 -6.50 -12.04 -5.61
N GLY A 61 -5.55 -12.74 -6.24
CA GLY A 61 -4.13 -12.49 -5.99
C GLY A 61 -3.77 -11.05 -6.33
N ALA A 62 -2.79 -10.50 -5.63
CA ALA A 62 -2.26 -9.17 -5.95
C ALA A 62 -1.73 -9.18 -7.40
N ARG A 63 -2.10 -8.17 -8.19
CA ARG A 63 -1.56 -7.97 -9.54
C ARG A 63 -0.23 -7.25 -9.40
N GLU A 64 0.81 -7.79 -10.02
CA GLU A 64 2.13 -7.14 -10.01
C GLU A 64 2.04 -5.75 -10.64
N GLY A 65 2.70 -4.76 -10.00
CA GLY A 65 2.75 -3.38 -10.48
C GLY A 65 1.48 -2.54 -10.28
N VAL A 66 0.43 -3.06 -9.63
CA VAL A 66 -0.80 -2.31 -9.36
C VAL A 66 -0.92 -2.00 -7.87
N VAL A 67 -0.89 -0.71 -7.51
CA VAL A 67 -1.11 -0.24 -6.14
C VAL A 67 -2.52 0.34 -6.03
N ALA A 68 -3.37 -0.27 -5.19
CA ALA A 68 -4.69 0.25 -4.88
C ALA A 68 -4.65 1.12 -3.61
N THR A 69 -5.25 2.29 -3.66
CA THR A 69 -5.37 3.22 -2.52
C THR A 69 -6.81 3.20 -1.95
N ASN A 70 -6.97 3.53 -0.67
CA ASN A 70 -8.31 3.59 -0.07
C ASN A 70 -9.17 4.70 -0.68
N ALA A 71 -8.59 5.83 -1.09
CA ALA A 71 -9.34 6.88 -1.78
C ALA A 71 -9.97 6.39 -3.10
N GLN A 72 -9.25 5.56 -3.86
CA GLN A 72 -9.79 4.90 -5.06
C GLN A 72 -10.92 3.94 -4.70
N VAL A 73 -10.77 3.17 -3.61
CA VAL A 73 -11.83 2.27 -3.13
C VAL A 73 -13.07 3.06 -2.69
N ASP A 74 -12.90 4.13 -1.93
CA ASP A 74 -14.00 4.96 -1.43
C ASP A 74 -14.74 5.63 -2.61
N THR A 75 -14.02 6.15 -3.60
CA THR A 75 -14.63 6.72 -4.82
C THR A 75 -15.47 5.68 -5.57
N LEU A 76 -14.98 4.44 -5.69
CA LEU A 76 -15.75 3.34 -6.31
C LEU A 76 -16.99 2.99 -5.48
N ARG A 77 -16.87 2.97 -4.15
CA ARG A 77 -18.02 2.67 -3.26
C ARG A 77 -19.09 3.75 -3.32
N ASP A 78 -18.69 5.01 -3.39
CA ASP A 78 -19.61 6.15 -3.43
C ASP A 78 -20.30 6.26 -4.81
N GLY A 79 -19.60 5.89 -5.89
CA GLY A 79 -20.14 5.91 -7.25
C GLY A 79 -21.13 4.78 -7.58
N GLU A 80 -21.02 3.63 -6.91
CA GLU A 80 -21.86 2.44 -7.12
C GLU A 80 -23.10 2.41 -6.19
N ALA A 81 -23.33 3.44 -5.38
CA ALA A 81 -24.51 3.59 -4.54
C ALA A 81 -25.71 4.10 -5.37
N LEU A 82 -26.29 3.24 -6.22
CA LEU A 82 -27.54 3.46 -6.94
C LEU A 82 -28.49 2.25 -6.80
#